data_AF-A0A6B2XQS3-F1
#
_entry.id   AF-A0A6B2XQS3-F1
#
_cell.length_a   1.000
_cell.length_b   1.000
_cell.length_c   1.000
_cell.angle_alpha   90.00
_cell.angle_beta   90.00
_cell.angle_gamma   90.00
#
_symmetry.space_group_name_H-M   'P 1'
#
loop_
_entity.id
_entity.type
_entity.pdbx_description
1 polymer ?
#
loop_
_entity_poly.entity_id
_entity_poly.type
_entity_poly.pdbx_seq_one_letter_code
_entity_poly.pdbx_strand_id
1 'polypeptide(L)' 'MSDGADRVDAVSAPGYFISFEGGDGVGKSTQSRLLGQWLGELTGREVVLTREPGGTELGTDLRAAV' A
#
# COMPACT_ATOMS: atom_id res chain seq x y z
N MET A 1 -4.44 42.84 3.62
CA MET A 1 -3.59 41.83 4.29
C MET A 1 -4.53 40.73 4.76
N SER A 2 -4.70 39.68 3.95
CA SER A 2 -5.53 38.52 4.30
C SER A 2 -4.66 37.56 5.11
N ASP A 3 -4.95 37.44 6.40
CA ASP A 3 -4.30 36.47 7.27
C ASP A 3 -5.23 35.26 7.48
N GLY A 4 -4.66 34.07 7.29
CA GLY A 4 -4.95 32.92 8.15
C GLY A 4 -6.32 32.24 8.08
N ALA A 5 -7.02 32.21 6.95
CA ALA A 5 -8.18 31.33 6.81
C ALA A 5 -7.74 29.86 6.67
N ASP A 6 -7.57 29.22 7.83
CA ASP A 6 -8.20 27.94 8.16
C ASP A 6 -8.23 26.94 6.99
N ARG A 7 -7.06 26.36 6.68
CA ARG A 7 -7.05 25.04 6.01
C ARG A 7 -7.46 24.01 7.06
N VAL A 8 -8.74 24.01 7.42
CA VAL A 8 -9.36 22.81 7.99
C VAL A 8 -9.01 21.67 7.06
N ASP A 9 -8.19 20.74 7.57
CA ASP A 9 -7.80 19.52 6.89
C ASP A 9 -9.06 18.84 6.38
N ALA A 10 -9.37 19.04 5.10
CA ALA A 10 -10.47 18.36 4.44
C ALA A 10 -10.22 16.88 4.69
N VAL A 11 -11.14 16.22 5.41
CA VAL A 11 -11.04 14.80 5.70
C VAL A 11 -10.88 14.10 4.36
N SER A 12 -9.64 13.72 4.05
CA SER A 12 -9.32 12.98 2.85
C SER A 12 -10.18 11.74 2.88
N ALA A 13 -10.95 11.50 1.81
CA ALA A 13 -11.80 10.32 1.71
C ALA A 13 -11.00 9.08 2.15
N PRO A 14 -11.60 8.14 2.91
CA PRO A 14 -10.88 7.00 3.46
C PRO A 14 -10.16 6.22 2.34
N GLY A 15 -8.95 5.75 2.65
CA GLY A 15 -8.15 4.93 1.74
C GLY A 15 -8.70 3.51 1.59
N TYR A 16 -8.05 2.73 0.73
CA TYR A 16 -8.36 1.32 0.48
C TYR A 16 -7.27 0.42 1.04
N PHE A 17 -7.66 -0.71 1.63
CA PHE A 17 -6.75 -1.80 2.01
C PHE A 17 -7.13 -3.06 1.22
N ILE A 18 -6.17 -3.61 0.47
CA ILE A 18 -6.37 -4.71 -0.47
C ILE A 18 -5.38 -5.82 -0.14
N SER A 19 -5.86 -7.05 0.07
CA SER A 19 -5.01 -8.24 0.26
C SER A 19 -5.12 -9.20 -0.93
N PHE A 20 -4.01 -9.87 -1.25
CA PHE A 20 -3.96 -10.93 -2.26
C PHE A 20 -3.71 -12.26 -1.58
N GLU A 21 -4.69 -13.16 -1.63
CA GLU A 21 -4.65 -14.49 -1.00
C GLU A 21 -4.55 -15.62 -2.02
N GLY A 22 -3.99 -16.75 -1.59
CA GLY A 22 -3.87 -17.97 -2.41
C GLY A 22 -2.64 -18.81 -2.10
N GLY A 23 -2.53 -19.98 -2.73
CA GLY A 23 -1.40 -20.91 -2.58
C GLY A 23 -0.06 -20.36 -3.10
N ASP A 24 1.02 -21.09 -2.88
CA ASP A 24 2.34 -20.69 -3.38
C ASP A 24 2.44 -20.82 -4.91
N GLY A 25 3.19 -19.91 -5.54
CA GLY A 25 3.36 -19.90 -6.98
C GLY A 25 2.17 -19.38 -7.81
N VAL A 26 1.02 -19.07 -7.19
CA VAL A 26 -0.19 -18.60 -7.92
C VAL A 26 -0.10 -17.16 -8.45
N GLY A 27 1.01 -16.46 -8.20
CA GLY A 27 1.26 -15.12 -8.76
C GLY A 27 0.84 -13.92 -7.91
N LYS A 28 0.57 -14.09 -6.61
CA LYS A 28 0.15 -13.01 -5.67
C LYS A 28 1.07 -11.78 -5.73
N SER A 29 2.38 -11.97 -5.68
CA SER A 29 3.37 -10.87 -5.74
C SER A 29 3.36 -10.16 -7.09
N THR A 30 3.11 -10.89 -8.19
CA THR A 30 2.99 -10.30 -9.51
C THR A 30 1.73 -9.44 -9.61
N GLN A 31 0.60 -9.97 -9.16
CA GLN A 31 -0.69 -9.29 -9.26
C GLN A 31 -0.78 -8.05 -8.35
N SER A 32 -0.26 -8.13 -7.12
CA SER A 32 -0.18 -6.95 -6.23
C SER A 32 0.63 -5.81 -6.83
N ARG A 33 1.78 -6.10 -7.46
CA ARG A 33 2.60 -5.09 -8.15
C ARG A 33 1.88 -4.48 -9.35
N LEU A 34 1.26 -5.31 -10.18
CA LEU A 34 0.52 -4.84 -11.37
C LEU A 34 -0.68 -3.97 -10.98
N LEU A 35 -1.45 -4.39 -9.97
CA LEU A 35 -2.57 -3.60 -9.47
C LEU A 35 -2.10 -2.26 -8.90
N GLY A 36 -1.02 -2.26 -8.12
CA GLY A 36 -0.53 -1.02 -7.51
C GLY A 36 -0.06 0.00 -8.54
N GLN A 37 0.64 -0.46 -9.59
CA GLN A 37 1.01 0.41 -10.72
C GLN A 37 -0.23 0.96 -11.42
N TRP A 38 -1.19 0.09 -11.77
CA TRP A 38 -2.40 0.50 -12.47
C TRP A 38 -3.26 1.49 -11.67
N LEU A 39 -3.41 1.29 -10.36
CA LEU A 39 -4.13 2.20 -9.47
C LEU A 39 -3.42 3.56 -9.36
N GLY A 40 -2.09 3.56 -9.24
CA GLY A 40 -1.29 4.79 -9.21
C GLY A 40 -1.46 5.59 -10.50
N GLU A 41 -1.35 4.94 -11.65
CA GLU A 41 -1.51 5.56 -12.98
C GLU A 41 -2.93 6.11 -13.21
N LEU A 42 -3.96 5.35 -12.82
CA LEU A 42 -5.36 5.72 -13.05
C LEU A 42 -5.84 6.83 -12.11
N THR A 43 -5.42 6.79 -10.84
CA THR A 43 -5.99 7.66 -9.80
C THR A 43 -5.09 8.81 -9.38
N GLY A 44 -3.78 8.74 -9.69
CA GLY A 44 -2.79 9.68 -9.18
C GLY A 44 -2.60 9.63 -7.66
N ARG A 45 -3.15 8.62 -6.97
CA ARG A 45 -3.02 8.44 -5.52
C ARG A 45 -1.78 7.63 -5.18
N GLU A 46 -1.25 7.86 -3.98
CA GLU A 46 -0.21 7.01 -3.41
C GLU A 46 -0.72 5.57 -3.26
N VAL A 47 0.12 4.61 -3.66
CA VAL A 47 -0.12 3.18 -3.45
C VAL A 47 1.05 2.60 -2.69
N VAL A 48 0.78 2.09 -1.49
CA VAL A 48 1.78 1.44 -0.63
C VAL A 48 1.66 -0.07 -0.77
N LEU A 49 2.73 -0.70 -1.25
CA LEU A 49 2.81 -2.16 -1.34
C LEU A 49 3.44 -2.74 -0.07
N THR A 50 2.78 -3.72 0.54
CA THR A 50 3.29 -4.49 1.68
C THR A 50 3.15 -5.99 1.40
N ARG A 51 3.87 -6.84 2.14
CA ARG A 51 3.79 -8.30 2.06
C ARG A 51 3.98 -8.92 3.43
N GLU A 52 3.47 -10.12 3.67
CA GLU A 52 3.75 -10.88 4.90
C GLU A 52 4.13 -12.34 4.57
N PRO A 53 5.01 -12.97 5.39
CA PRO A 53 5.88 -12.34 6.38
C PRO A 53 6.99 -11.49 5.69
N GLY A 54 7.40 -10.39 6.33
CA GLY A 54 8.52 -9.56 5.83
C GLY A 54 8.15 -8.27 5.11
N GLY A 55 7.03 -7.65 5.49
CA GLY A 55 6.67 -6.28 5.08
C GLY A 55 7.38 -5.20 5.89
N THR A 56 8.13 -5.62 6.93
CA THR A 56 8.95 -4.79 7.80
C THR A 56 10.37 -5.37 7.87
N GLU A 57 11.36 -4.58 8.29
CA GLU A 57 12.74 -5.06 8.52
C GLU A 57 12.74 -6.25 9.47
N LEU A 58 12.03 -6.13 10.61
CA LEU A 58 11.84 -7.22 11.58
C LEU A 58 11.21 -8.47 10.96
N GLY A 59 10.18 -8.31 10.12
CA GLY A 59 9.54 -9.45 9.47
C GLY A 59 10.45 -10.14 8.45
N THR A 60 11.43 -9.43 7.89
CA THR A 60 12.41 -10.00 6.97
C THR A 60 13.41 -10.87 7.72
N ASP A 61 13.90 -10.40 8.86
CA ASP A 61 14.79 -11.16 9.74
C ASP A 61 14.11 -12.43 10.27
N LEU A 62 12.85 -12.33 10.70
CA LEU A 62 12.08 -13.47 11.20
C LEU A 62 11.89 -14.57 10.14
N ARG A 63 11.81 -14.20 8.86
CA ARG A 63 11.73 -15.16 7.74
C ARG A 63 13.03 -15.92 7.53
N ALA A 64 14.18 -15.29 7.75
CA ALA A 64 15.49 -15.93 7.56
C ALA A 64 15.83 -16.93 8.67
N ALA A 65 15.14 -16.83 9.82
CA ALA A 65 15.38 -17.65 11.00
C ALA A 65 14.60 -18.98 11.01
N VAL A 66 13.76 -19.26 10.01
CA VAL A 66 12.96 -20.48 9.88
C VAL A 66 13.28 -21.28 8.62
#